data_AF-A0A7X7YGA6-F1
#
_entry.id   AF-A0A7X7YGA6-F1
#
_cell.length_a   1.000
_cell.length_b   1.000
_cell.length_c   1.000
_cell.angle_alpha   90.00
_cell.angle_beta   90.00
_cell.angle_gamma   90.00
#
_symmetry.space_group_name_H-M   'P 1'
#
loop_
_entity.id
_entity.type
_entity.pdbx_description
1 polymer ?
#
loop_
_entity_poly.entity_id
_entity_poly.type
_entity_poly.pdbx_seq_one_letter_code
_entity_poly.pdbx_strand_id
1 'polypeptide(L)'
;MNPESERKAPARVMSVLAALAIALQLALPDFISAQEEEKIGGWGGAALRVQMNEESDRLLNGRIGPGLIQTLARRRFVPWERSAVCINVVRTRIALGAVTKNWNTDSLAALLTLSEKSSYARTNPYVRLTKDGGNESYEAQLAARIRNSPGNLAPQDVLAMSLDVCRDDYSLATLTAHNLLKEVAYAERRNDHGVIGVAPGRKGDLYTTILPRDISSKLIDLRPEGDAVFYDRMGPWYHAFGLFFVGSVASGTEAQIFSEIENLTRLLHAGSAPDYFKERINTWAGNLAPKLNAQVNRNISSSPPPAPPPSLPPAPSAGNGYWKFTGERVVKGKPFLVGPADTSKVDTSGGGSTLTTNYSQRNWRSTATFSWTPTGGLGVLQPGAKLSFRGILTHSGDGSASAGISFQAYGQEPGTGGPQGSAATKNWDRVANRTETKQAEITVPSGALFPGRRMELRFEVYPGGASSALYRTYEWASSNAPQDGGRTAPAAADWSGSWSSDFGRMSVRQDGSQVTGTYDFKGGRFDGNVVGNMLRGRWTQTNGSGRFEFQLSADGRSFSGRWGYGETLSGGAWKGRRE
;
A
#
# COMPACT_ATOMS: atom_id res chain seq x y z
N MET A 1 0.14 28.69 -50.77
CA MET A 1 1.16 27.76 -50.25
C MET A 1 1.57 28.26 -48.88
N ASN A 2 1.25 27.54 -47.81
CA ASN A 2 1.82 27.75 -46.49
C ASN A 2 2.10 26.36 -45.87
N PRO A 3 3.37 25.96 -45.66
CA PRO A 3 3.70 24.61 -45.26
C PRO A 3 3.93 24.53 -43.74
N GLU A 4 2.87 24.57 -42.95
CA GLU A 4 2.94 24.29 -41.50
C GLU A 4 1.67 23.59 -41.03
N SER A 5 1.51 22.32 -41.38
CA SER A 5 0.53 21.43 -40.73
C SER A 5 0.94 19.96 -40.76
N GLU A 6 2.21 19.64 -40.47
CA GLU A 6 2.60 18.27 -40.10
C GLU A 6 2.61 18.14 -38.58
N ARG A 7 1.61 17.45 -38.06
CA ARG A 7 1.50 17.06 -36.65
C ARG A 7 2.67 16.13 -36.32
N LYS A 8 3.68 16.65 -35.64
CA LYS A 8 4.68 15.81 -34.95
C LYS A 8 3.96 14.95 -33.92
N ALA A 9 3.94 13.64 -34.14
CA ALA A 9 3.67 12.69 -33.07
C ALA A 9 4.67 12.97 -31.92
N PRO A 10 4.24 12.99 -30.64
CA PRO A 10 5.14 13.31 -29.55
C PRO A 10 6.24 12.26 -29.50
N ALA A 11 7.50 12.71 -29.49
CA ALA A 11 8.73 11.91 -29.55
C ALA A 11 8.77 10.69 -28.60
N ARG A 12 7.92 10.67 -27.57
CA ARG A 12 7.73 9.57 -26.62
C ARG A 12 7.09 8.30 -27.22
N VAL A 13 6.23 8.42 -28.24
CA VAL A 13 5.62 7.26 -28.92
C VAL A 13 6.65 6.51 -29.76
N MET A 14 7.54 7.26 -30.43
CA MET A 14 8.63 6.68 -31.23
C MET A 14 9.69 5.98 -30.35
N SER A 15 9.94 6.46 -29.14
CA SER A 15 10.88 5.81 -28.20
C SER A 15 10.36 4.46 -27.68
N VAL A 16 9.04 4.33 -27.51
CA VAL A 16 8.40 3.07 -27.08
C VAL A 16 8.36 2.06 -28.24
N LEU A 17 8.05 2.51 -29.45
CA LEU A 17 8.10 1.68 -30.66
C LEU A 17 9.54 1.20 -30.96
N ALA A 18 10.55 2.04 -30.74
CA ALA A 18 11.96 1.66 -30.90
C ALA A 18 12.42 0.62 -29.86
N ALA A 19 11.99 0.75 -28.60
CA ALA A 19 12.30 -0.24 -27.56
C ALA A 19 11.61 -1.60 -27.82
N LEU A 20 10.38 -1.58 -28.36
CA LEU A 20 9.66 -2.80 -28.78
C LEU A 20 10.28 -3.45 -30.02
N ALA A 21 10.73 -2.67 -31.00
CA ALA A 21 11.41 -3.18 -32.19
C ALA A 21 12.74 -3.88 -31.83
N ILE A 22 13.47 -3.34 -30.85
CA ILE A 22 14.70 -3.95 -30.32
C ILE A 22 14.38 -5.26 -29.57
N ALA A 23 13.30 -5.30 -28.79
CA ALA A 23 12.85 -6.54 -28.14
C ALA A 23 12.36 -7.61 -29.14
N LEU A 24 11.74 -7.20 -30.26
CA LEU A 24 11.35 -8.09 -31.35
C LEU A 24 12.56 -8.65 -32.11
N GLN A 25 13.60 -7.84 -32.35
CA GLN A 25 14.82 -8.27 -33.04
C GLN A 25 15.70 -9.22 -32.22
N LEU A 26 15.61 -9.15 -30.89
CA LEU A 26 16.39 -10.02 -29.98
C LEU A 26 15.70 -11.35 -29.67
N ALA A 27 14.45 -11.57 -30.12
CA ALA A 27 13.62 -12.73 -29.80
C ALA A 27 13.42 -13.74 -30.94
N LEU A 28 14.15 -13.62 -32.06
CA LEU A 28 14.18 -14.62 -33.12
C LEU A 28 15.65 -15.04 -33.35
N PRO A 29 15.95 -16.34 -33.20
CA PRO A 29 15.71 -17.25 -34.31
C PRO A 29 15.12 -18.60 -33.86
N ASP A 30 13.90 -18.89 -34.31
CA ASP A 30 13.59 -20.05 -35.15
C ASP A 30 12.06 -20.15 -35.25
N PHE A 31 11.59 -20.11 -36.50
CA PHE A 31 10.18 -20.20 -36.86
C PHE A 31 9.57 -21.50 -36.32
N ILE A 32 8.44 -21.40 -35.59
CA ILE A 32 7.57 -22.56 -35.35
C ILE A 32 7.06 -23.00 -36.72
N SER A 33 7.53 -24.17 -37.17
CA SER A 33 7.00 -24.83 -38.36
C SER A 33 5.59 -25.34 -38.07
N ALA A 34 4.76 -25.42 -39.11
CA ALA A 34 3.36 -25.89 -39.07
C ALA A 34 3.16 -27.33 -38.55
N GLN A 35 4.20 -27.99 -38.01
CA GLN A 35 4.14 -29.35 -37.49
C GLN A 35 3.73 -29.48 -36.01
N GLU A 36 3.73 -28.39 -35.22
CA GLU A 36 3.24 -28.46 -33.82
C GLU A 36 1.72 -28.34 -33.68
N GLU A 37 0.99 -27.99 -34.75
CA GLU A 37 -0.49 -28.00 -34.77
C GLU A 37 -1.07 -29.41 -34.63
N GLU A 38 -0.30 -30.47 -34.92
CA GLU A 38 -0.78 -31.85 -34.91
C GLU A 38 -0.66 -32.53 -33.52
N LYS A 39 0.10 -31.93 -32.58
CA LYS A 39 0.28 -32.51 -31.23
C LYS A 39 -0.79 -32.08 -30.20
N ILE A 40 -1.64 -31.11 -30.52
CA ILE A 40 -2.75 -30.69 -29.67
C ILE A 40 -4.07 -31.20 -30.28
N GLY A 41 -4.34 -32.49 -30.13
CA GLY A 41 -5.66 -33.10 -30.33
C GLY A 41 -6.13 -33.21 -31.79
N GLY A 42 -5.89 -34.36 -32.40
CA GLY A 42 -6.41 -34.72 -33.71
C GLY A 42 -7.95 -34.69 -33.78
N TRP A 43 -8.44 -34.26 -34.95
CA TRP A 43 -9.86 -34.13 -35.36
C TRP A 43 -10.64 -33.02 -34.64
N GLY A 44 -10.61 -31.80 -35.20
CA GLY A 44 -11.58 -30.74 -34.90
C GLY A 44 -11.02 -29.36 -34.58
N GLY A 45 -9.71 -29.20 -34.36
CA GLY A 45 -9.11 -27.96 -33.83
C GLY A 45 -9.42 -26.67 -34.60
N ALA A 46 -9.39 -26.70 -35.94
CA ALA A 46 -9.69 -25.50 -36.75
C ALA A 46 -11.19 -25.14 -36.75
N ALA A 47 -12.07 -26.13 -36.90
CA ALA A 47 -13.51 -25.92 -36.89
C ALA A 47 -14.02 -25.51 -35.50
N LEU A 48 -13.48 -26.12 -34.44
CA LEU A 48 -13.78 -25.75 -33.05
C LEU A 48 -13.27 -24.33 -32.75
N ARG A 49 -12.08 -23.94 -33.23
CA ARG A 49 -11.59 -22.56 -33.13
C ARG A 49 -12.50 -21.59 -33.87
N VAL A 50 -12.93 -21.89 -35.09
CA VAL A 50 -13.86 -21.04 -35.86
C VAL A 50 -15.22 -20.90 -35.15
N GLN A 51 -15.77 -21.99 -34.63
CA GLN A 51 -17.04 -21.96 -33.90
C GLN A 51 -16.92 -21.16 -32.60
N MET A 52 -15.87 -21.40 -31.81
CA MET A 52 -15.56 -20.60 -30.63
C MET A 52 -15.40 -19.11 -31.00
N ASN A 53 -14.86 -18.80 -32.18
CA ASN A 53 -14.70 -17.43 -32.65
C ASN A 53 -16.05 -16.75 -32.90
N GLU A 54 -16.95 -17.40 -33.62
CA GLU A 54 -18.26 -16.85 -33.94
C GLU A 54 -19.12 -16.63 -32.70
N GLU A 55 -19.13 -17.59 -31.77
CA GLU A 55 -19.90 -17.50 -30.53
C GLU A 55 -19.35 -16.42 -29.59
N SER A 56 -18.02 -16.38 -29.43
CA SER A 56 -17.34 -15.34 -28.66
C SER A 56 -17.59 -13.95 -29.23
N ASP A 57 -17.53 -13.78 -30.55
CA ASP A 57 -17.79 -12.47 -31.18
C ASP A 57 -19.25 -12.06 -31.04
N ARG A 58 -20.20 -13.00 -31.19
CA ARG A 58 -21.62 -12.73 -30.96
C ARG A 58 -21.86 -12.26 -29.52
N LEU A 59 -21.23 -12.90 -28.53
CA LEU A 59 -21.36 -12.50 -27.13
C LEU A 59 -20.68 -11.15 -26.84
N LEU A 60 -19.40 -11.02 -27.20
CA LEU A 60 -18.56 -9.88 -26.85
C LEU A 60 -18.91 -8.62 -27.64
N ASN A 61 -19.10 -8.72 -28.95
CA ASN A 61 -19.42 -7.58 -29.82
C ASN A 61 -20.92 -7.34 -29.95
N GLY A 62 -21.75 -8.39 -29.88
CA GLY A 62 -23.20 -8.27 -30.05
C GLY A 62 -23.95 -7.88 -28.77
N ARG A 63 -23.49 -8.33 -27.60
CA ARG A 63 -24.21 -8.12 -26.32
C ARG A 63 -23.43 -7.27 -25.32
N ILE A 64 -22.19 -7.66 -25.00
CA ILE A 64 -21.44 -7.06 -23.89
C ILE A 64 -20.93 -5.67 -24.25
N GLY A 65 -20.28 -5.51 -25.41
CA GLY A 65 -19.73 -4.22 -25.87
C GLY A 65 -20.78 -3.11 -25.94
N PRO A 66 -21.92 -3.31 -26.62
CA PRO A 66 -23.02 -2.34 -26.65
C PRO A 66 -23.59 -2.06 -25.26
N GLY A 67 -23.73 -3.08 -24.41
CA GLY A 67 -24.21 -2.93 -23.03
C GLY A 67 -23.29 -2.06 -22.17
N LEU A 68 -21.97 -2.21 -22.30
CA LEU A 68 -20.97 -1.37 -21.63
C LEU A 68 -21.08 0.09 -22.08
N ILE A 69 -21.14 0.34 -23.40
CA ILE A 69 -21.29 1.69 -23.95
C ILE A 69 -22.60 2.33 -23.46
N GLN A 70 -23.71 1.59 -23.47
CA GLN A 70 -25.00 2.09 -23.00
C GLN A 70 -24.99 2.40 -21.50
N THR A 71 -24.34 1.56 -20.69
CA THR A 71 -24.15 1.80 -19.26
C THR A 71 -23.41 3.10 -19.02
N LEU A 72 -22.34 3.36 -19.77
CA LEU A 72 -21.57 4.59 -19.65
C LEU A 72 -22.34 5.82 -20.17
N ALA A 73 -23.07 5.67 -21.27
CA ALA A 73 -23.82 6.76 -21.91
C ALA A 73 -24.84 7.42 -20.96
N ARG A 74 -25.37 6.67 -20.00
CA ARG A 74 -26.39 7.12 -19.03
C ARG A 74 -25.81 7.79 -17.77
N ARG A 75 -24.49 7.89 -17.64
CA ARG A 75 -23.82 8.37 -16.42
C ARG A 75 -23.03 9.65 -16.66
N ARG A 76 -22.81 10.39 -15.57
CA ARG A 76 -21.91 11.54 -15.50
C ARG A 76 -20.69 11.10 -14.71
N PHE A 77 -19.49 11.45 -15.17
CA PHE A 77 -18.25 10.94 -14.60
C PHE A 77 -17.44 12.02 -13.91
N VAL A 78 -16.66 11.59 -12.93
CA VAL A 78 -15.63 12.42 -12.30
C VAL A 78 -14.53 12.72 -13.34
N PRO A 79 -14.14 13.99 -13.54
CA PRO A 79 -13.01 14.33 -14.39
C PRO A 79 -11.74 13.60 -13.93
N TRP A 80 -10.89 13.17 -14.87
CA TRP A 80 -9.69 12.42 -14.56
C TRP A 80 -8.81 13.09 -13.49
N GLU A 81 -8.68 14.42 -13.52
CA GLU A 81 -7.88 15.21 -12.56
C GLU A 81 -8.40 15.08 -11.12
N ARG A 82 -9.66 14.68 -10.96
CA ARG A 82 -10.33 14.47 -9.67
C ARG A 82 -10.50 13.00 -9.32
N SER A 83 -10.10 12.08 -10.20
CA SER A 83 -10.13 10.65 -9.93
C SER A 83 -9.21 10.31 -8.75
N ALA A 84 -9.68 9.46 -7.85
CA ALA A 84 -8.88 8.96 -6.74
C ALA A 84 -7.63 8.22 -7.25
N VAL A 85 -7.70 7.60 -8.43
CA VAL A 85 -6.56 6.97 -9.09
C VAL A 85 -5.52 8.02 -9.47
N CYS A 86 -5.93 9.11 -10.12
CA CYS A 86 -5.01 10.18 -10.53
C CYS A 86 -4.37 10.89 -9.33
N ILE A 87 -5.13 11.12 -8.26
CA ILE A 87 -4.66 11.83 -7.07
C ILE A 87 -3.65 10.99 -6.28
N ASN A 88 -3.92 9.69 -6.12
CA ASN A 88 -3.14 8.83 -5.23
C ASN A 88 -2.08 8.00 -5.94
N VAL A 89 -2.14 7.89 -7.27
CA VAL A 89 -1.19 7.12 -8.07
C VAL A 89 -0.53 8.01 -9.11
N VAL A 90 0.74 8.36 -8.88
CA VAL A 90 1.52 9.29 -9.72
C VAL A 90 1.60 8.78 -11.16
N ARG A 91 1.11 9.60 -12.12
CA ARG A 91 1.12 9.36 -13.59
C ARG A 91 2.42 8.74 -14.13
N THR A 92 3.57 9.08 -13.54
CA THR A 92 4.91 8.63 -13.99
C THR A 92 5.19 7.13 -13.80
N ARG A 93 4.48 6.42 -12.89
CA ARG A 93 4.66 4.96 -12.69
C ARG A 93 3.83 4.09 -13.64
N ILE A 94 2.85 4.68 -14.33
CA ILE A 94 1.94 3.98 -15.25
C ILE A 94 2.65 3.70 -16.59
N ALA A 95 3.43 4.66 -17.10
CA ALA A 95 4.07 4.56 -18.42
C ALA A 95 5.35 3.69 -18.44
N LEU A 96 6.14 3.67 -17.36
CA LEU A 96 7.46 3.00 -17.35
C LEU A 96 7.42 1.57 -16.78
N GLY A 97 6.60 1.34 -15.75
CA GLY A 97 6.48 0.03 -15.11
C GLY A 97 5.70 -0.99 -15.93
N ALA A 98 5.04 -0.53 -17.01
CA ALA A 98 4.18 -1.34 -17.84
C ALA A 98 4.92 -1.87 -19.10
N VAL A 99 6.02 -1.22 -19.50
CA VAL A 99 6.91 -1.67 -20.60
C VAL A 99 8.13 -2.43 -20.08
N THR A 100 8.62 -2.08 -18.89
CA THR A 100 9.76 -2.76 -18.26
C THR A 100 9.19 -3.74 -17.24
N LYS A 101 9.45 -5.05 -17.37
CA LYS A 101 9.19 -6.06 -16.31
C LYS A 101 10.08 -5.77 -15.10
N ASN A 102 9.94 -4.60 -14.49
CA ASN A 102 10.58 -4.27 -13.25
C ASN A 102 9.70 -4.89 -12.18
N TRP A 103 10.12 -6.07 -11.70
CA TRP A 103 9.45 -6.96 -10.72
C TRP A 103 9.28 -6.33 -9.33
N ASN A 104 9.24 -5.01 -9.25
CA ASN A 104 8.81 -4.35 -8.04
C ASN A 104 7.30 -4.60 -7.92
N THR A 105 6.89 -5.23 -6.82
CA THR A 105 5.50 -5.60 -6.48
C THR A 105 4.54 -4.40 -6.50
N ASP A 106 5.09 -3.19 -6.56
CA ASP A 106 4.41 -1.89 -6.56
C ASP A 106 4.01 -1.37 -7.95
N SER A 107 4.32 -2.08 -9.03
CA SER A 107 4.04 -1.61 -10.40
C SER A 107 2.64 -1.98 -10.88
N LEU A 108 2.15 -1.24 -11.90
CA LEU A 108 0.91 -1.59 -12.61
C LEU A 108 1.07 -2.93 -13.36
N ALA A 109 2.24 -3.18 -13.98
CA ALA A 109 2.50 -4.47 -14.58
C ALA A 109 2.42 -5.60 -13.56
N ALA A 110 3.03 -5.45 -12.38
CA ALA A 110 2.96 -6.44 -11.33
C ALA A 110 1.50 -6.75 -10.92
N LEU A 111 0.65 -5.71 -10.81
CA LEU A 111 -0.77 -5.92 -10.55
C LEU A 111 -1.45 -6.74 -11.65
N LEU A 112 -1.18 -6.43 -12.91
CA LEU A 112 -1.88 -7.05 -14.04
C LEU A 112 -1.35 -8.44 -14.40
N THR A 113 -0.05 -8.70 -14.20
CA THR A 113 0.61 -9.91 -14.74
C THR A 113 1.02 -10.94 -13.68
N LEU A 114 1.16 -10.57 -12.39
CA LEU A 114 1.57 -11.54 -11.37
C LEU A 114 0.48 -12.57 -11.12
N SER A 115 0.90 -13.84 -11.03
CA SER A 115 0.06 -15.00 -10.75
C SER A 115 -0.25 -15.21 -9.26
N GLU A 116 -0.24 -14.13 -8.47
CA GLU A 116 -0.42 -14.14 -7.01
C GLU A 116 -1.65 -13.34 -6.57
N LYS A 117 -2.07 -13.48 -5.30
CA LYS A 117 -3.15 -12.67 -4.75
C LYS A 117 -2.80 -11.18 -4.86
N SER A 118 -3.77 -10.34 -5.23
CA SER A 118 -3.66 -8.89 -5.02
C SER A 118 -3.43 -8.58 -3.53
N SER A 119 -3.96 -9.39 -2.62
CA SER A 119 -3.81 -9.21 -1.16
C SER A 119 -2.39 -9.33 -0.62
N TYR A 120 -1.46 -10.00 -1.34
CA TYR A 120 -0.05 -10.08 -0.94
C TYR A 120 0.74 -8.82 -1.31
N ALA A 121 0.17 -7.96 -2.15
CA ALA A 121 0.75 -6.68 -2.50
C ALA A 121 0.34 -5.59 -1.50
N ARG A 122 0.58 -5.79 -0.19
CA ARG A 122 0.34 -4.78 0.86
C ARG A 122 1.01 -3.43 0.56
N THR A 123 2.00 -3.42 -0.33
CA THR A 123 2.73 -2.25 -0.79
C THR A 123 2.19 -1.67 -2.11
N ASN A 124 1.42 -2.43 -2.89
CA ASN A 124 0.97 -1.98 -4.20
C ASN A 124 -0.09 -0.87 -4.07
N PRO A 125 0.18 0.33 -4.62
CA PRO A 125 -0.69 1.49 -4.43
C PRO A 125 -2.07 1.30 -5.08
N TYR A 126 -2.17 0.51 -6.16
CA TYR A 126 -3.43 0.24 -6.85
C TYR A 126 -4.35 -0.69 -6.03
N VAL A 127 -3.78 -1.71 -5.38
CA VAL A 127 -4.54 -2.57 -4.44
C VAL A 127 -4.99 -1.76 -3.24
N ARG A 128 -4.10 -0.96 -2.66
CA ARG A 128 -4.45 -0.14 -1.48
C ARG A 128 -5.58 0.83 -1.75
N LEU A 129 -5.61 1.41 -2.95
CA LEU A 129 -6.62 2.37 -3.34
C LEU A 129 -8.04 1.77 -3.30
N THR A 130 -8.22 0.56 -3.83
CA THR A 130 -9.52 -0.12 -3.83
C THR A 130 -9.90 -0.68 -2.47
N LYS A 131 -8.91 -0.87 -1.57
CA LYS A 131 -9.11 -1.26 -0.18
C LYS A 131 -9.49 -0.10 0.76
N ASP A 132 -9.41 1.16 0.32
CA ASP A 132 -9.66 2.35 1.16
C ASP A 132 -11.00 3.06 0.84
N GLY A 133 -12.11 2.32 0.93
CA GLY A 133 -13.47 2.84 0.69
C GLY A 133 -14.16 3.52 1.89
N GLY A 134 -13.38 3.88 2.92
CA GLY A 134 -13.91 4.46 4.16
C GLY A 134 -14.16 3.40 5.25
N ASN A 135 -15.44 3.13 5.56
CA ASN A 135 -15.84 2.14 6.57
C ASN A 135 -15.67 0.69 6.07
N GLU A 136 -15.79 0.48 4.76
CA GLU A 136 -15.59 -0.79 4.05
C GLU A 136 -14.80 -0.55 2.77
N SER A 137 -14.02 -1.52 2.27
CA SER A 137 -13.34 -1.37 0.98
C SER A 137 -14.32 -1.26 -0.19
N TYR A 138 -13.93 -0.60 -1.28
CA TYR A 138 -14.74 -0.55 -2.51
C TYR A 138 -15.03 -1.97 -3.03
N GLU A 139 -14.03 -2.85 -2.95
CA GLU A 139 -14.22 -4.25 -3.30
C GLU A 139 -15.23 -4.98 -2.39
N ALA A 140 -15.36 -4.57 -1.12
CA ALA A 140 -16.30 -5.19 -0.17
C ALA A 140 -17.73 -4.83 -0.56
N GLN A 141 -17.92 -3.53 -0.82
CA GLN A 141 -19.19 -2.97 -1.24
C GLN A 141 -19.61 -3.56 -2.59
N LEU A 142 -18.67 -3.71 -3.54
CA LEU A 142 -18.93 -4.36 -4.82
C LEU A 142 -19.26 -5.84 -4.66
N ALA A 143 -18.50 -6.58 -3.84
CA ALA A 143 -18.76 -7.99 -3.54
C ALA A 143 -20.16 -8.19 -2.92
N ALA A 144 -20.54 -7.33 -1.96
CA ALA A 144 -21.86 -7.36 -1.34
C ALA A 144 -22.99 -7.12 -2.37
N ARG A 145 -22.80 -6.17 -3.29
CA ARG A 145 -23.77 -5.91 -4.37
C ARG A 145 -23.91 -7.10 -5.32
N ILE A 146 -22.80 -7.70 -5.74
CA ILE A 146 -22.83 -8.87 -6.62
C ILE A 146 -23.51 -10.06 -5.93
N ARG A 147 -23.12 -10.36 -4.68
CA ARG A 147 -23.71 -11.45 -3.88
C ARG A 147 -25.23 -11.32 -3.75
N ASN A 148 -25.69 -10.10 -3.50
CA ASN A 148 -27.12 -9.80 -3.28
C ASN A 148 -27.90 -9.60 -4.59
N SER A 149 -27.25 -9.72 -5.75
CA SER A 149 -27.90 -9.56 -7.04
C SER A 149 -28.73 -10.80 -7.44
N PRO A 150 -29.65 -10.66 -8.40
CA PRO A 150 -30.36 -11.80 -8.99
C PRO A 150 -29.46 -12.84 -9.67
N GLY A 151 -28.19 -12.52 -9.96
CA GLY A 151 -27.27 -13.36 -10.74
C GLY A 151 -27.39 -13.12 -12.25
N ASN A 152 -26.80 -14.01 -13.06
CA ASN A 152 -26.70 -13.86 -14.52
C ASN A 152 -26.10 -12.51 -14.96
N LEU A 153 -25.15 -12.00 -14.17
CA LEU A 153 -24.54 -10.70 -14.37
C LEU A 153 -23.53 -10.74 -15.51
N ALA A 154 -23.68 -9.81 -16.45
CA ALA A 154 -22.73 -9.58 -17.52
C ALA A 154 -21.75 -8.43 -17.15
N PRO A 155 -20.64 -8.24 -17.88
CA PRO A 155 -19.64 -7.23 -17.55
C PRO A 155 -20.19 -5.81 -17.39
N GLN A 156 -21.20 -5.43 -18.16
CA GLN A 156 -21.86 -4.13 -18.01
C GLN A 156 -22.59 -3.96 -16.67
N ASP A 157 -23.14 -5.03 -16.10
CA ASP A 157 -23.85 -4.99 -14.82
C ASP A 157 -22.84 -4.83 -13.67
N VAL A 158 -21.74 -5.57 -13.74
CA VAL A 158 -20.62 -5.43 -12.77
C VAL A 158 -19.99 -4.05 -12.85
N LEU A 159 -19.79 -3.51 -14.06
CA LEU A 159 -19.30 -2.14 -14.22
C LEU A 159 -20.28 -1.11 -13.65
N ALA A 160 -21.59 -1.26 -13.87
CA ALA A 160 -22.60 -0.38 -13.29
C ALA A 160 -22.56 -0.40 -11.75
N MET A 161 -22.50 -1.59 -11.14
CA MET A 161 -22.38 -1.74 -9.69
C MET A 161 -21.08 -1.14 -9.15
N SER A 162 -19.97 -1.32 -9.88
CA SER A 162 -18.68 -0.76 -9.49
C SER A 162 -18.68 0.77 -9.57
N LEU A 163 -19.29 1.34 -10.61
CA LEU A 163 -19.47 2.79 -10.75
C LEU A 163 -20.29 3.38 -9.61
N ASP A 164 -21.35 2.72 -9.16
CA ASP A 164 -22.12 3.20 -8.01
C ASP A 164 -21.29 3.19 -6.71
N VAL A 165 -20.49 2.15 -6.50
CA VAL A 165 -19.60 2.02 -5.34
C VAL A 165 -18.49 3.07 -5.36
N CYS A 166 -17.97 3.36 -6.55
CA CYS A 166 -16.88 4.31 -6.77
C CYS A 166 -17.37 5.72 -7.12
N ARG A 167 -18.66 6.02 -6.95
CA ARG A 167 -19.26 7.35 -7.16
C ARG A 167 -18.94 7.93 -8.55
N ASP A 168 -19.13 7.11 -9.58
CA ASP A 168 -18.87 7.43 -10.98
C ASP A 168 -17.42 7.86 -11.30
N ASP A 169 -16.45 7.50 -10.45
CA ASP A 169 -15.03 7.51 -10.81
C ASP A 169 -14.72 6.27 -11.67
N TYR A 170 -14.71 6.45 -12.99
CA TYR A 170 -14.56 5.36 -13.96
C TYR A 170 -13.26 4.57 -13.79
N SER A 171 -12.15 5.26 -13.53
CA SER A 171 -10.85 4.61 -13.32
C SER A 171 -10.81 3.83 -12.03
N LEU A 172 -11.37 4.37 -10.94
CA LEU A 172 -11.48 3.65 -9.68
C LEU A 172 -12.44 2.45 -9.80
N ALA A 173 -13.54 2.59 -10.54
CA ALA A 173 -14.53 1.54 -10.75
C ALA A 173 -13.96 0.35 -11.53
N THR A 174 -13.24 0.61 -12.63
CA THR A 174 -12.60 -0.45 -13.42
C THR A 174 -11.49 -1.15 -12.63
N LEU A 175 -10.70 -0.42 -11.85
CA LEU A 175 -9.70 -0.99 -10.94
C LEU A 175 -10.32 -1.83 -9.82
N THR A 176 -11.40 -1.35 -9.21
CA THR A 176 -12.12 -2.06 -8.13
C THR A 176 -12.68 -3.38 -8.63
N ALA A 177 -13.32 -3.38 -9.80
CA ALA A 177 -13.82 -4.60 -10.42
C ALA A 177 -12.68 -5.56 -10.77
N HIS A 178 -11.59 -5.06 -11.37
CA HIS A 178 -10.41 -5.87 -11.66
C HIS A 178 -9.85 -6.57 -10.41
N ASN A 179 -9.59 -5.81 -9.34
CA ASN A 179 -8.99 -6.35 -8.11
C ASN A 179 -9.91 -7.38 -7.43
N LEU A 180 -11.22 -7.11 -7.33
CA LEU A 180 -12.17 -8.05 -6.76
C LEU A 180 -12.23 -9.36 -7.56
N LEU A 181 -12.40 -9.27 -8.89
CA LEU A 181 -12.56 -10.44 -9.75
C LEU A 181 -11.27 -11.28 -9.82
N LYS A 182 -10.10 -10.62 -9.77
CA LYS A 182 -8.81 -11.31 -9.64
C LYS A 182 -8.73 -12.08 -8.32
N GLU A 183 -9.11 -11.46 -7.21
CA GLU A 183 -9.14 -12.15 -5.90
C GLU A 183 -10.07 -13.36 -5.90
N VAL A 184 -11.28 -13.24 -6.45
CA VAL A 184 -12.22 -14.36 -6.58
C VAL A 184 -11.58 -15.51 -7.37
N ALA A 185 -10.99 -15.22 -8.53
CA ALA A 185 -10.34 -16.23 -9.37
C ALA A 185 -9.24 -17.00 -8.61
N TYR A 186 -8.35 -16.29 -7.93
CA TYR A 186 -7.26 -16.93 -7.19
C TYR A 186 -7.72 -17.62 -5.92
N ALA A 187 -8.80 -17.16 -5.28
CA ALA A 187 -9.39 -17.82 -4.14
C ALA A 187 -10.01 -19.17 -4.55
N GLU A 188 -10.72 -19.22 -5.67
CA GLU A 188 -11.28 -20.48 -6.22
C GLU A 188 -10.20 -21.48 -6.62
N ARG A 189 -9.19 -21.03 -7.37
CA ARG A 189 -8.07 -21.91 -7.80
C ARG A 189 -7.31 -22.56 -6.65
N ARG A 190 -7.32 -21.93 -5.47
CA ARG A 190 -6.64 -22.43 -4.25
C ARG A 190 -7.60 -23.04 -3.24
N ASN A 191 -8.89 -23.12 -3.56
CA ASN A 191 -9.94 -23.61 -2.67
C ASN A 191 -10.00 -22.84 -1.33
N ASP A 192 -9.76 -21.52 -1.36
CA ASP A 192 -9.85 -20.65 -0.18
C ASP A 192 -11.32 -20.46 0.24
N HIS A 193 -11.59 -20.45 1.56
CA HIS A 193 -12.93 -20.27 2.14
C HIS A 193 -13.37 -18.79 2.25
N GLY A 194 -12.80 -17.90 1.47
CA GLY A 194 -13.14 -16.47 1.52
C GLY A 194 -12.33 -15.65 0.54
N VAL A 195 -12.93 -14.59 0.02
CA VAL A 195 -12.20 -13.56 -0.72
C VAL A 195 -11.45 -12.69 0.30
N ILE A 196 -10.33 -12.05 -0.05
CA ILE A 196 -9.67 -11.12 0.91
C ILE A 196 -10.13 -9.69 0.68
N GLY A 197 -10.57 -9.02 1.74
CA GLY A 197 -10.65 -7.56 1.79
C GLY A 197 -11.28 -7.06 3.07
N VAL A 198 -11.46 -5.74 3.19
CA VAL A 198 -11.59 -5.06 4.48
C VAL A 198 -13.00 -5.22 5.05
N ALA A 199 -13.14 -5.98 6.15
CA ALA A 199 -14.38 -6.05 6.91
C ALA A 199 -14.72 -4.70 7.59
N PRO A 200 -16.01 -4.34 7.75
CA PRO A 200 -16.41 -3.13 8.44
C PRO A 200 -15.82 -3.08 9.86
N GLY A 201 -15.08 -2.01 10.16
CA GLY A 201 -14.50 -1.78 11.49
C GLY A 201 -13.17 -2.51 11.78
N ARG A 202 -12.64 -3.34 10.87
CA ARG A 202 -11.31 -3.97 11.03
C ARG A 202 -10.52 -3.91 9.72
N LYS A 203 -9.63 -2.90 9.60
CA LYS A 203 -8.65 -2.83 8.51
C LYS A 203 -7.64 -3.98 8.66
N GLY A 204 -7.85 -5.10 7.97
CA GLY A 204 -6.84 -6.17 7.83
C GLY A 204 -7.30 -7.63 7.84
N ASP A 205 -8.57 -7.92 8.15
CA ASP A 205 -9.06 -9.31 8.19
C ASP A 205 -9.71 -9.74 6.86
N LEU A 206 -9.75 -11.05 6.60
CA LEU A 206 -10.42 -11.72 5.46
C LEU A 206 -11.89 -11.26 5.29
N TYR A 207 -12.47 -11.34 4.08
CA TYR A 207 -13.93 -11.40 3.95
C TYR A 207 -14.39 -12.77 4.44
N THR A 208 -14.37 -13.01 5.76
CA THR A 208 -14.72 -14.32 6.30
C THR A 208 -16.20 -14.67 6.07
N THR A 209 -17.01 -13.75 5.54
CA THR A 209 -18.45 -13.90 5.31
C THR A 209 -18.87 -13.93 3.83
N ILE A 210 -17.96 -13.72 2.87
CA ILE A 210 -18.28 -13.83 1.43
C ILE A 210 -17.35 -14.86 0.80
N LEU A 211 -17.95 -15.98 0.37
CA LEU A 211 -17.22 -17.03 -0.30
C LEU A 211 -16.99 -16.65 -1.77
N PRO A 212 -15.87 -17.05 -2.39
CA PRO A 212 -15.62 -16.77 -3.81
C PRO A 212 -16.78 -17.23 -4.71
N ARG A 213 -17.36 -18.40 -4.39
CA ARG A 213 -18.53 -18.97 -5.07
C ARG A 213 -19.79 -18.10 -4.98
N ASP A 214 -19.94 -17.30 -3.94
CA ASP A 214 -21.10 -16.39 -3.79
C ASP A 214 -21.05 -15.24 -4.80
N ILE A 215 -19.86 -14.98 -5.35
CA ILE A 215 -19.62 -14.00 -6.40
C ILE A 215 -19.62 -14.69 -7.77
N SER A 216 -18.77 -15.70 -7.98
CA SER A 216 -18.61 -16.34 -9.30
C SER A 216 -19.90 -16.99 -9.82
N SER A 217 -20.74 -17.55 -8.93
CA SER A 217 -22.04 -18.13 -9.32
C SER A 217 -23.05 -17.09 -9.82
N LYS A 218 -22.84 -15.81 -9.53
CA LYS A 218 -23.69 -14.71 -9.99
C LYS A 218 -23.30 -14.19 -11.37
N LEU A 219 -22.10 -14.53 -11.85
CA LEU A 219 -21.58 -14.05 -13.12
C LEU A 219 -21.92 -15.02 -14.26
N ILE A 220 -22.18 -14.48 -15.45
CA ILE A 220 -22.24 -15.31 -16.65
C ILE A 220 -20.88 -15.94 -16.94
N ASP A 221 -20.89 -17.11 -17.59
CA ASP A 221 -19.68 -17.59 -18.21
C ASP A 221 -19.35 -16.70 -19.41
N LEU A 222 -18.11 -16.23 -19.47
CA LEU A 222 -17.64 -15.52 -20.65
C LEU A 222 -17.09 -16.49 -21.69
N ARG A 223 -16.65 -17.69 -21.27
CA ARG A 223 -16.16 -18.70 -22.20
C ARG A 223 -17.33 -19.30 -22.96
N PRO A 224 -17.19 -19.51 -24.28
CA PRO A 224 -18.17 -20.23 -25.08
C PRO A 224 -18.21 -21.71 -24.65
N GLU A 225 -19.30 -22.39 -24.98
CA GLU A 225 -19.41 -23.83 -24.75
C GLU A 225 -18.33 -24.58 -25.56
N GLY A 226 -17.69 -25.58 -24.96
CA GLY A 226 -16.62 -26.36 -25.60
C GLY A 226 -15.21 -25.77 -25.52
N ASP A 227 -14.98 -24.67 -24.80
CA ASP A 227 -13.63 -24.17 -24.51
C ASP A 227 -12.79 -25.20 -23.72
N ALA A 228 -11.59 -25.54 -24.20
CA ALA A 228 -10.67 -26.47 -23.55
C ALA A 228 -10.22 -26.04 -22.14
N VAL A 229 -10.38 -24.75 -21.80
CA VAL A 229 -10.06 -24.18 -20.48
C VAL A 229 -11.33 -23.75 -19.74
N PHE A 230 -12.45 -24.47 -19.94
CA PHE A 230 -13.76 -24.19 -19.32
C PHE A 230 -13.75 -24.10 -17.79
N TYR A 231 -12.78 -24.73 -17.12
CA TYR A 231 -12.64 -24.69 -15.67
C TYR A 231 -12.21 -23.31 -15.14
N ASP A 232 -11.58 -22.45 -15.96
CA ASP A 232 -11.16 -21.10 -15.55
C ASP A 232 -12.18 -20.04 -15.98
N ARG A 233 -13.34 -20.07 -15.33
CA ARG A 233 -14.46 -19.14 -15.56
C ARG A 233 -14.10 -17.68 -15.29
N MET A 234 -13.28 -17.45 -14.28
CA MET A 234 -12.99 -16.10 -13.76
C MET A 234 -11.81 -15.41 -14.45
N GLY A 235 -10.95 -16.16 -15.15
CA GLY A 235 -9.85 -15.64 -15.96
C GLY A 235 -10.27 -14.48 -16.88
N PRO A 236 -11.17 -14.72 -17.83
CA PRO A 236 -11.65 -13.72 -18.78
C PRO A 236 -12.18 -12.43 -18.11
N TRP A 237 -12.85 -12.56 -16.97
CA TRP A 237 -13.46 -11.46 -16.25
C TRP A 237 -12.43 -10.42 -15.78
N TYR A 238 -11.43 -10.81 -15.01
CA TYR A 238 -10.46 -9.84 -14.50
C TYR A 238 -9.52 -9.31 -15.59
N HIS A 239 -9.25 -10.09 -16.65
CA HIS A 239 -8.47 -9.63 -17.80
C HIS A 239 -9.17 -8.49 -18.55
N ALA A 240 -10.48 -8.64 -18.85
CA ALA A 240 -11.26 -7.58 -19.49
C ALA A 240 -11.25 -6.27 -18.67
N PHE A 241 -11.54 -6.36 -17.36
CA PHE A 241 -11.52 -5.18 -16.49
C PHE A 241 -10.11 -4.60 -16.29
N GLY A 242 -9.06 -5.42 -16.35
CA GLY A 242 -7.67 -4.95 -16.31
C GLY A 242 -7.36 -4.03 -17.50
N LEU A 243 -7.80 -4.41 -18.70
CA LEU A 243 -7.61 -3.58 -19.90
C LEU A 243 -8.53 -2.36 -19.95
N PHE A 244 -9.75 -2.45 -19.42
CA PHE A 244 -10.59 -1.26 -19.22
C PHE A 244 -9.93 -0.26 -18.27
N PHE A 245 -9.30 -0.76 -17.20
CA PHE A 245 -8.55 0.08 -16.27
C PHE A 245 -7.33 0.73 -16.94
N VAL A 246 -6.50 -0.04 -17.63
CA VAL A 246 -5.35 0.48 -18.40
C VAL A 246 -5.81 1.56 -19.39
N GLY A 247 -6.90 1.29 -20.10
CA GLY A 247 -7.54 2.27 -20.96
C GLY A 247 -7.87 3.54 -20.18
N SER A 248 -8.58 3.41 -19.05
CA SER A 248 -9.07 4.57 -18.27
C SER A 248 -7.97 5.51 -17.77
N VAL A 249 -6.75 5.00 -17.53
CA VAL A 249 -5.64 5.79 -16.98
C VAL A 249 -4.66 6.28 -18.06
N ALA A 250 -4.84 5.83 -19.30
CA ALA A 250 -4.03 6.17 -20.45
C ALA A 250 -4.87 6.88 -21.53
N SER A 251 -4.28 7.22 -22.69
CA SER A 251 -5.02 7.86 -23.78
C SER A 251 -6.02 6.91 -24.47
N GLY A 252 -6.05 5.63 -24.08
CA GLY A 252 -6.95 4.58 -24.54
C GLY A 252 -6.28 3.63 -25.52
N THR A 253 -5.43 4.14 -26.42
CA THR A 253 -4.66 3.33 -27.38
C THR A 253 -3.60 2.47 -26.70
N GLU A 254 -3.12 2.86 -25.52
CA GLU A 254 -2.20 2.06 -24.74
C GLU A 254 -2.84 0.73 -24.30
N ALA A 255 -4.16 0.67 -24.10
CA ALA A 255 -4.83 -0.60 -23.79
C ALA A 255 -4.68 -1.63 -24.92
N GLN A 256 -4.65 -1.19 -26.18
CA GLN A 256 -4.39 -2.06 -27.33
C GLN A 256 -2.95 -2.58 -27.28
N ILE A 257 -1.98 -1.69 -27.07
CA ILE A 257 -0.56 -2.06 -26.93
C ILE A 257 -0.37 -3.04 -25.77
N PHE A 258 -1.05 -2.83 -24.63
CA PHE A 258 -0.98 -3.74 -23.49
C PHE A 258 -1.58 -5.11 -23.80
N SER A 259 -2.70 -5.17 -24.52
CA SER A 259 -3.29 -6.43 -24.95
C SER A 259 -2.34 -7.22 -25.85
N GLU A 260 -1.64 -6.55 -26.77
CA GLU A 260 -0.67 -7.17 -27.67
C GLU A 260 0.58 -7.65 -26.92
N ILE A 261 1.11 -6.84 -26.00
CA ILE A 261 2.25 -7.23 -25.15
C ILE A 261 1.88 -8.45 -24.30
N GLU A 262 0.70 -8.46 -23.68
CA GLU A 262 0.28 -9.59 -22.85
C GLU A 262 0.16 -10.86 -23.70
N ASN A 263 -0.47 -10.79 -24.86
CA ASN A 263 -0.62 -11.92 -25.77
C ASN A 263 0.76 -12.41 -26.28
N LEU A 264 1.67 -11.51 -26.62
CA LEU A 264 3.05 -11.85 -27.00
C LEU A 264 3.80 -12.55 -25.86
N THR A 265 3.64 -12.10 -24.61
CA THR A 265 4.30 -12.76 -23.47
C THR A 265 3.76 -14.16 -23.19
N ARG A 266 2.51 -14.46 -23.54
CA ARG A 266 1.94 -15.81 -23.46
C ARG A 266 2.55 -16.72 -24.52
N LEU A 267 2.66 -16.23 -25.76
CA LEU A 267 3.30 -16.95 -26.86
C LEU A 267 4.75 -17.32 -26.53
N LEU A 268 5.47 -16.43 -25.83
CA LEU A 268 6.85 -16.63 -25.40
C LEU A 268 6.99 -17.42 -24.08
N HIS A 269 5.91 -18.02 -23.54
CA HIS A 269 5.88 -18.72 -22.24
C HIS A 269 6.42 -17.87 -21.06
N ALA A 270 6.39 -16.55 -21.18
CA ALA A 270 6.94 -15.60 -20.23
C ALA A 270 5.85 -14.91 -19.38
N GLY A 271 4.60 -15.36 -19.51
CA GLY A 271 3.41 -14.89 -18.82
C GLY A 271 2.57 -16.05 -18.27
N SER A 272 1.25 -15.87 -18.16
CA SER A 272 0.35 -17.00 -17.85
C SER A 272 0.32 -18.03 -18.98
N ALA A 273 -0.09 -19.26 -18.67
CA ALA A 273 -0.19 -20.35 -19.65
C ALA A 273 -0.97 -19.92 -20.93
N PRO A 274 -0.60 -20.47 -22.10
CA PRO A 274 -1.32 -20.25 -23.35
C PRO A 274 -2.82 -20.50 -23.17
N ASP A 275 -3.64 -19.52 -23.55
CA ASP A 275 -5.09 -19.56 -23.38
C ASP A 275 -5.72 -18.69 -24.47
N TYR A 276 -6.16 -19.36 -25.53
CA TYR A 276 -6.67 -18.72 -26.73
C TYR A 276 -7.83 -17.76 -26.46
N PHE A 277 -8.74 -18.14 -25.57
CA PHE A 277 -9.89 -17.30 -25.26
C PHE A 277 -9.49 -16.05 -24.46
N LYS A 278 -8.52 -16.17 -23.52
CA LYS A 278 -7.96 -14.99 -22.84
C LYS A 278 -7.26 -14.04 -23.81
N GLU A 279 -6.51 -14.56 -24.77
CA GLU A 279 -5.87 -13.74 -25.80
C GLU A 279 -6.90 -12.96 -26.61
N ARG A 280 -8.01 -13.60 -26.98
CA ARG A 280 -9.14 -12.94 -27.65
C ARG A 280 -9.80 -11.87 -26.78
N ILE A 281 -10.07 -12.19 -25.51
CA ILE A 281 -10.64 -11.24 -24.55
C ILE A 281 -9.74 -10.03 -24.38
N ASN A 282 -8.42 -10.24 -24.33
CA ASN A 282 -7.46 -9.16 -24.27
C ASN A 282 -7.58 -8.26 -25.50
N THR A 283 -7.52 -8.83 -26.70
CA THR A 283 -7.65 -8.08 -27.95
C THR A 283 -9.00 -7.34 -28.03
N TRP A 284 -10.09 -7.99 -27.65
CA TRP A 284 -11.42 -7.38 -27.64
C TRP A 284 -11.50 -6.20 -26.66
N ALA A 285 -11.08 -6.40 -25.40
CA ALA A 285 -11.13 -5.36 -24.39
C ALA A 285 -10.18 -4.20 -24.71
N GLY A 286 -8.99 -4.49 -25.25
CA GLY A 286 -8.05 -3.49 -25.75
C GLY A 286 -8.66 -2.62 -26.87
N ASN A 287 -9.38 -3.24 -27.82
CA ASN A 287 -10.07 -2.52 -28.90
C ASN A 287 -11.31 -1.74 -28.44
N LEU A 288 -11.98 -2.19 -27.38
CA LEU A 288 -13.16 -1.54 -26.83
C LEU A 288 -12.81 -0.37 -25.90
N ALA A 289 -11.70 -0.45 -25.16
CA ALA A 289 -11.29 0.54 -24.17
C ALA A 289 -11.24 2.00 -24.70
N PRO A 290 -10.68 2.30 -25.90
CA PRO A 290 -10.73 3.64 -26.48
C PRO A 290 -12.17 4.18 -26.65
N LYS A 291 -13.11 3.31 -27.05
CA LYS A 291 -14.51 3.68 -27.27
C LYS A 291 -15.21 3.98 -25.94
N LEU A 292 -14.93 3.18 -24.90
CA LEU A 292 -15.44 3.42 -23.54
C LEU A 292 -14.92 4.76 -22.99
N ASN A 293 -13.63 5.03 -23.13
CA ASN A 293 -13.03 6.29 -22.72
C ASN A 293 -13.60 7.50 -23.47
N ALA A 294 -13.78 7.38 -24.79
CA ALA A 294 -14.41 8.44 -25.57
C ALA A 294 -15.83 8.74 -25.06
N GLN A 295 -16.59 7.71 -24.69
CA GLN A 295 -17.91 7.88 -24.08
C GLN A 295 -17.84 8.57 -22.71
N VAL A 296 -16.91 8.17 -21.84
CA VAL A 296 -16.68 8.80 -20.53
C VAL A 296 -16.34 10.29 -20.71
N ASN A 297 -15.40 10.61 -21.60
CA ASN A 297 -14.97 11.98 -21.87
C ASN A 297 -16.11 12.86 -22.43
N ARG A 298 -16.95 12.32 -23.32
CA ARG A 298 -18.16 13.04 -23.78
C ARG A 298 -19.09 13.41 -22.64
N ASN A 299 -19.22 12.52 -21.67
CA ASN A 299 -20.11 12.70 -20.52
C ASN A 299 -19.48 13.53 -19.37
N ILE A 300 -18.17 13.82 -19.45
CA ILE A 300 -17.50 14.85 -18.64
C ILE A 300 -17.75 16.25 -19.22
N SER A 301 -17.62 16.39 -20.55
CA SER A 301 -17.60 17.69 -21.25
C SER A 301 -18.98 18.31 -21.53
N SER A 302 -20.09 17.62 -21.29
CA SER A 302 -21.45 18.08 -21.65
C SER A 302 -22.12 19.05 -20.66
N SER A 303 -21.37 19.65 -19.73
CA SER A 303 -21.91 20.68 -18.82
C SER A 303 -21.42 22.07 -19.25
N PRO A 304 -22.29 23.11 -19.27
CA PRO A 304 -21.81 24.49 -19.19
C PRO A 304 -20.97 24.62 -17.91
N PRO A 305 -19.93 25.48 -17.87
CA PRO A 305 -19.25 25.74 -16.62
C PRO A 305 -20.31 26.18 -15.60
N PRO A 306 -20.38 25.56 -14.40
CA PRO A 306 -21.30 26.01 -13.39
C PRO A 306 -21.00 27.49 -13.13
N ALA A 307 -22.04 28.32 -12.98
CA ALA A 307 -21.88 29.64 -12.38
C ALA A 307 -20.99 29.48 -11.14
N PRO A 308 -19.99 30.36 -10.92
CA PRO A 308 -19.11 30.22 -9.77
C PRO A 308 -20.01 30.02 -8.55
N PRO A 309 -19.87 28.90 -7.83
CA PRO A 309 -20.79 28.60 -6.76
C PRO A 309 -20.78 29.78 -5.79
N PRO A 310 -21.92 30.17 -5.16
CA PRO A 310 -21.81 30.97 -3.95
C PRO A 310 -20.83 30.21 -3.08
N SER A 311 -19.69 30.84 -2.77
CA SER A 311 -18.49 30.19 -2.26
C SER A 311 -18.87 28.99 -1.41
N LEU A 312 -18.71 27.78 -1.97
CA LEU A 312 -18.93 26.56 -1.21
C LEU A 312 -18.08 26.74 0.04
N PRO A 313 -18.62 26.50 1.25
CA PRO A 313 -17.74 26.37 2.40
C PRO A 313 -16.67 25.35 1.97
N PRO A 314 -15.37 25.66 2.19
CA PRO A 314 -14.30 24.80 1.72
C PRO A 314 -14.63 23.35 2.09
N ALA A 315 -14.33 22.39 1.19
CA ALA A 315 -14.33 20.96 1.54
C ALA A 315 -13.78 20.86 2.96
N PRO A 316 -14.44 20.16 3.91
CA PRO A 316 -14.00 20.19 5.30
C PRO A 316 -12.52 19.91 5.26
N SER A 317 -11.72 20.92 5.58
CA SER A 317 -10.29 20.79 5.64
C SER A 317 -10.05 19.56 6.51
N ALA A 318 -9.06 18.72 6.17
CA ALA A 318 -8.56 17.76 7.14
C ALA A 318 -8.49 18.52 8.46
N GLY A 319 -9.31 18.13 9.44
CA GLY A 319 -9.73 19.06 10.49
C GLY A 319 -8.49 19.74 11.05
N ASN A 320 -8.53 21.03 11.39
CA ASN A 320 -7.39 21.65 12.07
C ASN A 320 -6.94 20.69 13.18
N GLY A 321 -5.70 20.23 13.16
CA GLY A 321 -5.34 19.02 13.86
C GLY A 321 -3.90 18.61 13.59
N TYR A 322 -3.40 17.71 14.41
CA TYR A 322 -2.01 17.30 14.39
C TYR A 322 -1.88 15.83 14.74
N TRP A 323 -0.75 15.26 14.35
CA TRP A 323 -0.38 13.90 14.69
C TRP A 323 0.41 13.89 15.98
N LYS A 324 -0.17 13.33 17.04
CA LYS A 324 0.43 13.24 18.38
C LYS A 324 1.17 11.91 18.53
N PHE A 325 2.44 11.94 18.90
CA PHE A 325 3.21 10.73 19.19
C PHE A 325 2.61 9.96 20.37
N THR A 326 2.44 8.64 20.24
CA THR A 326 1.84 7.78 21.28
C THR A 326 2.74 6.64 21.74
N GLY A 327 3.75 6.25 20.95
CA GLY A 327 4.64 5.17 21.34
C GLY A 327 5.65 4.78 20.27
N GLU A 328 6.64 4.00 20.67
CA GLU A 328 7.67 3.46 19.80
C GLU A 328 7.78 1.95 19.98
N ARG A 329 8.05 1.22 18.89
CA ARG A 329 8.35 -0.22 18.92
C ARG A 329 9.46 -0.56 17.94
N VAL A 330 10.31 -1.51 18.32
CA VAL A 330 11.31 -2.12 17.43
C VAL A 330 10.79 -3.49 17.01
N VAL A 331 10.88 -3.78 15.71
CA VAL A 331 10.44 -5.03 15.11
C VAL A 331 11.63 -5.69 14.42
N LYS A 332 11.84 -6.95 14.80
CA LYS A 332 12.89 -7.82 14.26
C LYS A 332 12.45 -8.40 12.91
N GLY A 333 13.35 -8.33 11.94
CA GLY A 333 13.11 -8.84 10.59
C GLY A 333 13.02 -10.35 10.47
N LYS A 334 12.36 -10.83 9.42
CA LYS A 334 12.40 -12.25 9.01
C LYS A 334 13.48 -12.46 7.94
N PRO A 335 14.30 -13.54 8.01
CA PRO A 335 15.25 -13.90 6.97
C PRO A 335 14.60 -14.22 5.62
N PHE A 336 15.29 -13.95 4.50
CA PHE A 336 14.77 -14.14 3.13
C PHE A 336 15.38 -15.34 2.37
N LEU A 337 16.50 -15.92 2.81
CA LEU A 337 17.20 -16.95 2.03
C LEU A 337 16.70 -18.38 2.32
N VAL A 338 16.19 -19.03 1.26
CA VAL A 338 15.80 -20.46 1.08
C VAL A 338 15.90 -21.33 2.34
N GLY A 339 14.78 -21.48 3.04
CA GLY A 339 14.61 -22.33 4.22
C GLY A 339 13.51 -21.79 5.16
N PRO A 340 13.08 -22.56 6.18
CA PRO A 340 12.16 -22.04 7.20
C PRO A 340 12.77 -20.79 7.86
N ALA A 341 11.97 -19.73 7.98
CA ALA A 341 12.41 -18.43 8.49
C ALA A 341 12.85 -18.55 9.96
N ASP A 342 14.15 -18.70 10.19
CA ASP A 342 14.74 -18.78 11.53
C ASP A 342 15.05 -17.37 12.05
N THR A 343 14.12 -16.79 12.81
CA THR A 343 14.29 -15.47 13.42
C THR A 343 15.40 -15.40 14.48
N SER A 344 16.00 -16.53 14.89
CA SER A 344 17.20 -16.53 15.74
C SER A 344 18.46 -16.03 15.02
N LYS A 345 18.42 -15.95 13.68
CA LYS A 345 19.53 -15.54 12.81
C LYS A 345 19.68 -14.05 12.60
N VAL A 346 18.66 -13.30 13.00
CA VAL A 346 18.67 -11.84 13.03
C VAL A 346 18.95 -11.46 14.48
N ASP A 347 19.63 -10.36 14.76
CA ASP A 347 19.58 -9.69 16.06
C ASP A 347 19.41 -8.21 15.83
N THR A 348 18.39 -7.63 16.46
CA THR A 348 18.02 -6.23 16.27
C THR A 348 18.09 -5.52 17.60
N SER A 349 18.81 -4.41 17.64
CA SER A 349 18.89 -3.52 18.81
C SER A 349 18.76 -2.06 18.37
N GLY A 350 18.39 -1.19 19.30
CA GLY A 350 18.18 0.22 19.01
C GLY A 350 17.00 0.81 19.77
N GLY A 351 16.67 2.06 19.43
CA GLY A 351 15.66 2.86 20.11
C GLY A 351 15.96 4.35 19.94
N GLY A 352 14.91 5.17 19.88
CA GLY A 352 15.04 6.63 19.74
C GLY A 352 15.54 7.07 18.37
N SER A 353 16.86 7.01 18.16
CA SER A 353 17.58 7.58 17.00
C SER A 353 18.53 6.62 16.30
N THR A 354 18.59 5.35 16.72
CA THR A 354 19.49 4.35 16.15
C THR A 354 18.80 3.00 16.05
N LEU A 355 19.09 2.27 14.97
CA LEU A 355 18.65 0.91 14.71
C LEU A 355 19.81 0.09 14.13
N THR A 356 20.18 -1.00 14.79
CA THR A 356 21.21 -1.93 14.36
C THR A 356 20.58 -3.30 14.09
N THR A 357 20.97 -3.90 12.97
CA THR A 357 20.60 -5.27 12.62
C THR A 357 21.85 -6.07 12.28
N ASN A 358 22.03 -7.17 13.01
CA ASN A 358 22.99 -8.22 12.70
C ASN A 358 22.25 -9.37 12.02
N TYR A 359 22.78 -9.85 10.91
CA TYR A 359 22.26 -11.01 10.20
C TYR A 359 23.36 -12.06 10.06
N SER A 360 23.06 -13.29 10.46
CA SER A 360 24.00 -14.41 10.38
C SER A 360 23.34 -15.66 9.82
N GLN A 361 23.85 -16.20 8.72
CA GLN A 361 23.36 -17.47 8.18
C GLN A 361 24.52 -18.28 7.62
N ARG A 362 24.75 -19.49 8.16
CA ARG A 362 25.92 -20.33 7.84
C ARG A 362 27.21 -19.51 8.01
N ASN A 363 27.95 -19.29 6.92
CA ASN A 363 29.20 -18.52 6.90
C ASN A 363 28.99 -17.03 6.55
N TRP A 364 27.75 -16.61 6.25
CA TRP A 364 27.43 -15.23 5.91
C TRP A 364 27.17 -14.42 7.19
N ARG A 365 27.88 -13.30 7.36
CA ARG A 365 27.66 -12.36 8.47
C ARG A 365 27.62 -10.94 7.95
N SER A 366 26.49 -10.26 8.17
CA SER A 366 26.32 -8.85 7.79
C SER A 366 25.78 -8.06 8.97
N THR A 367 26.32 -6.87 9.19
CA THR A 367 25.89 -5.93 10.23
C THR A 367 25.60 -4.59 9.58
N ALA A 368 24.44 -4.03 9.87
CA ALA A 368 24.05 -2.70 9.42
C ALA A 368 23.51 -1.88 10.59
N THR A 369 24.04 -0.67 10.76
CA THR A 369 23.58 0.31 11.73
C THR A 369 23.11 1.54 11.01
N PHE A 370 21.85 1.91 11.22
CA PHE A 370 21.27 3.15 10.75
C PHE A 370 20.98 4.05 11.95
N SER A 371 21.56 5.25 11.95
CA SER A 371 21.26 6.30 12.92
C SER A 371 20.73 7.53 12.21
N TRP A 372 19.89 8.29 12.90
CA TRP A 372 19.27 9.50 12.34
C TRP A 372 19.17 10.60 13.38
N THR A 373 19.35 11.84 12.94
CA THR A 373 19.14 13.03 13.77
C THR A 373 18.09 13.91 13.09
N PRO A 374 16.88 14.05 13.65
CA PRO A 374 15.90 14.99 13.12
C PRO A 374 16.31 16.43 13.44
N THR A 375 16.04 17.37 12.54
CA THR A 375 16.28 18.81 12.76
C THR A 375 15.19 19.48 13.60
N GLY A 376 14.09 18.77 13.90
CA GLY A 376 12.97 19.26 14.69
C GLY A 376 12.36 18.18 15.59
N GLY A 377 11.44 18.59 16.47
CA GLY A 377 10.78 17.70 17.41
C GLY A 377 9.86 16.70 16.71
N LEU A 378 9.94 15.42 17.08
CA LEU A 378 9.08 14.35 16.56
C LEU A 378 7.88 14.03 17.46
N GLY A 379 7.59 14.86 18.48
CA GLY A 379 6.49 14.62 19.42
C GLY A 379 5.11 14.99 18.86
N VAL A 380 5.06 16.02 18.01
CA VAL A 380 3.85 16.50 17.33
C VAL A 380 4.20 16.80 15.89
N LEU A 381 3.45 16.24 14.94
CA LEU A 381 3.67 16.48 13.52
C LEU A 381 2.48 17.21 12.91
N GLN A 382 2.77 18.35 12.30
CA GLN A 382 1.78 19.12 11.54
C GLN A 382 1.66 18.55 10.13
N PRO A 383 0.44 18.32 9.60
CA PRO A 383 0.26 17.96 8.21
C PRO A 383 1.00 18.91 7.26
N GLY A 384 1.70 18.35 6.28
CA GLY A 384 2.48 19.13 5.30
C GLY A 384 3.81 19.68 5.82
N ALA A 385 4.13 19.53 7.11
CA ALA A 385 5.44 19.93 7.62
C ALA A 385 6.55 19.10 6.98
N LYS A 386 7.68 19.74 6.72
CA LYS A 386 8.89 19.09 6.22
C LYS A 386 9.77 18.71 7.41
N LEU A 387 10.07 17.43 7.53
CA LEU A 387 11.00 16.91 8.53
C LEU A 387 12.33 16.61 7.84
N SER A 388 13.40 17.27 8.31
CA SER A 388 14.75 16.97 7.83
C SER A 388 15.45 16.02 8.78
N PHE A 389 16.18 15.06 8.22
CA PHE A 389 16.94 14.05 8.93
C PHE A 389 18.36 14.03 8.39
N ARG A 390 19.34 14.01 9.29
CA ARG A 390 20.69 13.56 8.96
C ARG A 390 20.80 12.08 9.31
N GLY A 391 20.87 11.23 8.29
CA GLY A 391 20.99 9.78 8.47
C GLY A 391 22.40 9.28 8.19
N ILE A 392 22.89 8.38 9.03
CA ILE A 392 24.20 7.74 8.93
C ILE A 392 23.96 6.23 8.85
N LEU A 393 24.34 5.62 7.74
CA LEU A 393 24.27 4.18 7.52
C LEU A 393 25.68 3.60 7.51
N THR A 394 25.98 2.70 8.44
CA THR A 394 27.23 1.96 8.52
C THR A 394 26.96 0.49 8.23
N HIS A 395 27.75 -0.11 7.34
CA HIS A 395 27.70 -1.53 7.06
C HIS A 395 29.07 -2.17 7.17
N SER A 396 29.10 -3.38 7.73
CA SER A 396 30.30 -4.24 7.80
C SER A 396 29.92 -5.71 7.60
N GLY A 397 30.80 -6.46 6.95
CA GLY A 397 30.64 -7.88 6.68
C GLY A 397 30.25 -8.17 5.23
N ASP A 398 29.54 -9.27 5.03
CA ASP A 398 29.20 -9.79 3.71
C ASP A 398 28.04 -9.01 3.07
N GLY A 399 28.14 -8.81 1.75
CA GLY A 399 27.10 -8.17 0.96
C GLY A 399 27.06 -6.65 1.11
N SER A 400 25.85 -6.12 1.28
CA SER A 400 25.60 -4.68 1.36
C SER A 400 24.37 -4.40 2.20
N ALA A 401 24.27 -3.19 2.73
CA ALA A 401 23.09 -2.74 3.44
C ALA A 401 22.40 -1.55 2.77
N SER A 402 21.09 -1.44 2.96
CA SER A 402 20.31 -0.24 2.67
C SER A 402 19.52 0.19 3.90
N ALA A 403 19.07 1.44 3.93
CA ALA A 403 18.20 1.96 4.98
C ALA A 403 17.19 2.97 4.43
N GLY A 404 16.15 3.27 5.19
CA GLY A 404 15.18 4.28 4.78
C GLY A 404 14.26 4.77 5.88
N ILE A 405 13.61 5.89 5.59
CA ILE A 405 12.63 6.57 6.44
C ILE A 405 11.35 6.74 5.62
N SER A 406 10.19 6.35 6.18
CA SER A 406 8.90 6.47 5.49
C SER A 406 7.72 6.62 6.45
N PHE A 407 6.64 7.29 6.02
CA PHE A 407 5.35 7.19 6.70
C PHE A 407 4.52 6.03 6.14
N GLN A 408 3.78 5.38 7.04
CA GLN A 408 2.87 4.29 6.69
C GLN A 408 1.62 4.27 7.58
N ALA A 409 0.63 3.48 7.17
CA ALA A 409 -0.51 3.18 8.04
C ALA A 409 -0.06 2.32 9.23
N TYR A 410 -0.71 2.50 10.38
CA TYR A 410 -0.43 1.75 11.60
C TYR A 410 -0.60 0.23 11.40
N GLY A 411 0.35 -0.56 11.93
CA GLY A 411 0.27 -2.02 11.98
C GLY A 411 0.83 -2.74 10.75
N GLN A 412 1.53 -2.03 9.86
CA GLN A 412 2.26 -2.66 8.75
C GLN A 412 3.61 -3.18 9.24
N GLU A 413 3.80 -4.49 9.13
CA GLU A 413 5.06 -5.18 9.44
C GLU A 413 6.11 -4.94 8.34
N PRO A 414 7.42 -5.06 8.66
CA PRO A 414 8.46 -4.77 7.70
C PRO A 414 8.47 -5.77 6.53
N GLY A 415 8.58 -5.26 5.30
CA GLY A 415 8.56 -6.02 4.05
C GLY A 415 9.94 -6.52 3.60
N THR A 416 9.96 -7.46 2.64
CA THR A 416 11.15 -8.16 2.13
C THR A 416 11.89 -7.42 1.00
N GLY A 417 11.49 -6.18 0.68
CA GLY A 417 11.93 -5.44 -0.51
C GLY A 417 12.60 -4.09 -0.23
N GLY A 418 13.48 -3.99 0.76
CA GLY A 418 14.09 -2.70 1.15
C GLY A 418 13.05 -1.66 1.61
N PRO A 419 13.44 -0.38 1.81
CA PRO A 419 12.52 0.63 2.30
C PRO A 419 11.40 0.92 1.31
N GLN A 420 10.22 0.37 1.60
CA GLN A 420 8.99 0.58 0.84
C GLN A 420 7.90 1.13 1.74
N GLY A 421 7.36 2.29 1.33
CA GLY A 421 6.29 3.03 1.99
C GLY A 421 5.73 4.08 1.02
N SER A 422 4.43 4.37 1.11
CA SER A 422 3.67 5.13 0.12
C SER A 422 3.29 6.55 0.57
N ALA A 423 3.94 7.10 1.58
CA ALA A 423 3.72 8.48 1.99
C ALA A 423 5.09 9.08 2.31
N ALA A 424 5.74 9.61 1.27
CA ALA A 424 7.09 10.16 1.28
C ALA A 424 8.17 9.18 1.80
N THR A 425 9.09 8.77 0.93
CA THR A 425 10.14 7.80 1.29
C THR A 425 11.50 8.36 0.91
N LYS A 426 12.50 8.19 1.78
CA LYS A 426 13.90 8.54 1.52
C LYS A 426 14.81 7.39 1.87
N ASN A 427 15.69 7.06 0.91
CA ASN A 427 16.49 5.84 0.93
C ASN A 427 17.99 6.15 0.95
N TRP A 428 18.70 5.31 1.68
CA TRP A 428 20.15 5.15 1.61
C TRP A 428 20.40 3.90 0.78
N ASP A 429 21.01 4.11 -0.38
CA ASP A 429 21.34 3.06 -1.35
C ASP A 429 22.40 2.11 -0.79
N ARG A 430 22.60 0.98 -1.48
CA ARG A 430 23.45 -0.12 -1.02
C ARG A 430 24.86 0.35 -0.66
N VAL A 431 25.23 0.23 0.62
CA VAL A 431 26.58 0.42 1.14
C VAL A 431 27.23 -0.90 1.48
N ALA A 432 28.49 -1.09 1.09
CA ALA A 432 29.29 -2.26 1.41
C ALA A 432 30.56 -1.83 2.15
N ASN A 433 30.84 -2.43 3.31
CA ASN A 433 32.02 -2.18 4.15
C ASN A 433 32.42 -0.70 4.30
N ARG A 434 31.44 0.18 4.51
CA ARG A 434 31.66 1.63 4.64
C ARG A 434 30.55 2.30 5.45
N THR A 435 30.79 3.55 5.80
CA THR A 435 29.79 4.47 6.36
C THR A 435 29.39 5.51 5.33
N GLU A 436 28.09 5.79 5.23
CA GLU A 436 27.52 6.82 4.37
C GLU A 436 26.62 7.75 5.19
N THR A 437 26.80 9.06 4.99
CA THR A 437 25.94 10.08 5.60
C THR A 437 25.15 10.77 4.50
N LYS A 438 23.83 10.90 4.68
CA LYS A 438 22.98 11.71 3.80
C LYS A 438 22.03 12.56 4.63
N GLN A 439 21.61 13.68 4.04
CA GLN A 439 20.46 14.42 4.53
C GLN A 439 19.22 14.02 3.72
N ALA A 440 18.09 13.94 4.39
CA ALA A 440 16.82 13.57 3.81
C ALA A 440 15.73 14.49 4.33
N GLU A 441 14.79 14.87 3.46
CA GLU A 441 13.58 15.58 3.83
C GLU A 441 12.36 14.72 3.48
N ILE A 442 11.43 14.60 4.42
CA ILE A 442 10.17 13.86 4.29
C ILE A 442 9.02 14.77 4.72
N THR A 443 7.95 14.80 3.94
CA THR A 443 6.77 15.61 4.24
C THR A 443 5.77 14.80 5.06
N VAL A 444 5.28 15.39 6.15
CA VAL A 444 4.24 14.78 7.00
C VAL A 444 2.96 14.65 6.19
N PRO A 445 2.31 13.45 6.18
CA PRO A 445 1.08 13.23 5.45
C PRO A 445 -0.06 14.15 5.92
N SER A 446 -1.07 14.30 5.06
CA SER A 446 -2.30 15.00 5.41
C SER A 446 -2.92 14.45 6.69
N GLY A 447 -3.67 15.29 7.40
CA GLY A 447 -4.41 14.90 8.58
C GLY A 447 -5.48 13.85 8.33
N ALA A 448 -6.10 13.37 9.41
CA ALA A 448 -7.25 12.48 9.35
C ALA A 448 -8.58 13.23 9.54
N LEU A 449 -9.67 12.62 9.09
CA LEU A 449 -11.02 13.20 9.26
C LEU A 449 -11.54 13.07 10.69
N PHE A 450 -11.06 12.07 11.45
CA PHE A 450 -11.56 11.76 12.79
C PHE A 450 -10.39 11.55 13.77
N PRO A 451 -10.47 12.06 15.02
CA PRO A 451 -9.51 11.77 16.07
C PRO A 451 -9.33 10.27 16.32
N GLY A 452 -8.17 9.86 16.85
CA GLY A 452 -7.89 8.46 17.17
C GLY A 452 -7.34 7.62 16.02
N ARG A 453 -7.32 8.15 14.79
CA ARG A 453 -6.65 7.50 13.65
C ARG A 453 -5.16 7.42 13.90
N ARG A 454 -4.53 6.28 13.59
CA ARG A 454 -3.09 6.07 13.80
C ARG A 454 -2.29 5.96 12.51
N MET A 455 -1.06 6.45 12.55
CA MET A 455 -0.04 6.25 11.52
C MET A 455 1.31 5.92 12.17
N GLU A 456 2.25 5.41 11.39
CA GLU A 456 3.61 5.14 11.85
C GLU A 456 4.64 5.86 10.98
N LEU A 457 5.63 6.48 11.63
CA LEU A 457 6.90 6.86 11.00
C LEU A 457 7.88 5.70 11.21
N ARG A 458 8.31 5.10 10.10
CA ARG A 458 9.14 3.90 10.06
C ARG A 458 10.58 4.27 9.71
N PHE A 459 11.52 3.76 10.49
CA PHE A 459 12.96 3.75 10.21
C PHE A 459 13.38 2.29 9.98
N GLU A 460 13.95 2.00 8.82
CA GLU A 460 14.25 0.63 8.39
C GLU A 460 15.72 0.47 8.03
N VAL A 461 16.27 -0.72 8.33
CA VAL A 461 17.62 -1.12 7.92
C VAL A 461 17.62 -2.56 7.41
N TYR A 462 18.33 -2.79 6.30
CA TYR A 462 18.40 -4.06 5.59
C TYR A 462 19.85 -4.48 5.35
N PRO A 463 20.46 -5.37 6.17
CA PRO A 463 21.80 -5.94 5.94
C PRO A 463 21.85 -7.08 4.89
N GLY A 464 21.13 -6.97 3.77
CA GLY A 464 21.30 -7.92 2.65
C GLY A 464 20.60 -9.28 2.77
N GLY A 465 19.95 -9.60 3.90
CA GLY A 465 19.22 -10.87 4.07
C GLY A 465 18.03 -10.87 5.04
N ALA A 466 17.83 -9.80 5.80
CA ALA A 466 16.67 -9.58 6.68
C ALA A 466 16.44 -8.07 6.82
N SER A 467 15.20 -7.63 7.10
CA SER A 467 14.87 -6.22 7.31
C SER A 467 14.30 -5.98 8.71
N SER A 468 14.94 -5.11 9.50
CA SER A 468 14.38 -4.68 10.79
C SER A 468 13.87 -3.25 10.71
N ALA A 469 12.91 -2.90 11.56
CA ALA A 469 12.35 -1.56 11.60
C ALA A 469 12.07 -1.05 13.02
N LEU A 470 12.23 0.25 13.21
CA LEU A 470 11.73 1.01 14.36
C LEU A 470 10.52 1.83 13.89
N TYR A 471 9.42 1.72 14.62
CA TYR A 471 8.17 2.41 14.35
C TYR A 471 7.87 3.41 15.44
N ARG A 472 7.64 4.66 15.06
CA ARG A 472 7.03 5.68 15.92
C ARG A 472 5.56 5.82 15.55
N THR A 473 4.68 5.50 16.49
CA THR A 473 3.23 5.58 16.32
C THR A 473 2.74 6.99 16.64
N TYR A 474 1.86 7.50 15.80
CA TYR A 474 1.18 8.77 15.95
C TYR A 474 -0.32 8.56 15.89
N GLU A 475 -1.07 9.35 16.66
CA GLU A 475 -2.53 9.36 16.68
C GLU A 475 -3.03 10.76 16.34
N TRP A 476 -4.06 10.83 15.49
CA TRP A 476 -4.64 12.08 15.05
C TRP A 476 -5.44 12.75 16.16
N ALA A 477 -5.18 14.03 16.40
CA ALA A 477 -5.90 14.86 17.35
C ALA A 477 -6.50 16.07 16.61
N SER A 478 -7.81 16.30 16.79
CA SER A 478 -8.48 17.51 16.30
C SER A 478 -8.19 18.72 17.19
N SER A 479 -8.10 19.90 16.61
CA SER A 479 -7.95 21.20 17.29
C SER A 479 -9.20 21.63 18.06
N ASN A 480 -10.36 21.02 17.79
CA ASN A 480 -11.67 21.41 18.33
C ASN A 480 -12.17 20.51 19.47
N ALA A 481 -11.27 19.81 20.17
CA ALA A 481 -11.67 19.24 21.47
C ALA A 481 -12.12 20.38 22.41
N PRO A 482 -13.13 20.19 23.28
CA PRO A 482 -13.64 21.24 24.14
C PRO A 482 -12.49 21.94 24.86
N GLN A 483 -12.35 23.24 24.63
CA GLN A 483 -11.46 24.09 25.40
C GLN A 483 -12.02 24.14 26.81
N ASP A 484 -11.43 23.39 27.72
CA ASP A 484 -11.47 23.77 29.12
C ASP A 484 -10.60 25.03 29.26
N GLY A 485 -11.22 26.09 29.75
CA GLY A 485 -10.81 27.47 29.52
C GLY A 485 -9.38 27.79 30.00
N GLY A 486 -8.68 28.58 29.18
CA GLY A 486 -7.70 29.55 29.67
C GLY A 486 -6.55 29.01 30.53
N ARG A 487 -5.83 27.99 30.04
CA ARG A 487 -4.42 27.82 30.44
C ARG A 487 -3.54 27.85 29.20
N THR A 488 -2.57 28.75 29.25
CA THR A 488 -1.35 28.79 28.45
C THR A 488 -0.85 27.38 28.14
N ALA A 489 -0.30 27.17 26.93
CA ALA A 489 0.33 25.92 26.50
C ALA A 489 1.05 25.26 27.69
N PRO A 490 0.80 23.97 28.02
CA PRO A 490 1.38 23.41 29.21
C PRO A 490 2.89 23.52 29.05
N ALA A 491 3.51 24.30 29.93
CA ALA A 491 4.93 24.19 30.19
C ALA A 491 5.22 22.70 30.32
N ALA A 492 6.28 22.23 29.66
CA ALA A 492 6.72 20.84 29.79
C ALA A 492 6.67 20.47 31.28
N ALA A 493 6.02 19.35 31.62
CA ALA A 493 5.86 18.96 33.01
C ALA A 493 7.24 18.95 33.68
N ASP A 494 7.41 19.78 34.70
CA ASP A 494 8.66 19.86 35.45
C ASP A 494 8.63 18.82 36.57
N TRP A 495 9.49 17.83 36.47
CA TRP A 495 9.66 16.77 37.45
C TRP A 495 10.74 17.09 38.48
N SER A 496 11.51 18.17 38.29
CA SER A 496 12.65 18.52 39.14
C SER A 496 12.24 18.77 40.58
N GLY A 497 13.00 18.29 41.55
CA GLY A 497 12.78 18.51 42.98
C GLY A 497 12.70 17.22 43.80
N SER A 498 12.29 17.38 45.06
CA SER A 498 12.13 16.27 46.00
C SER A 498 10.69 15.76 46.01
N TRP A 499 10.54 14.44 46.12
CA TRP A 499 9.26 13.74 46.17
C TRP A 499 9.27 12.72 47.30
N SER A 500 8.17 12.60 48.02
CA SER A 500 7.85 11.47 48.88
C SER A 500 7.15 10.40 48.05
N SER A 501 7.69 9.18 47.97
CA SER A 501 7.14 8.10 47.13
C SER A 501 6.96 6.79 47.88
N ASP A 502 6.26 5.83 47.27
CA ASP A 502 6.07 4.46 47.80
C ASP A 502 7.40 3.74 48.12
N PHE A 503 8.52 4.19 47.53
CA PHE A 503 9.87 3.62 47.71
C PHE A 503 10.84 4.60 48.39
N GLY A 504 10.32 5.47 49.24
CA GLY A 504 11.08 6.46 49.99
C GLY A 504 11.20 7.81 49.31
N ARG A 505 12.05 8.69 49.85
CA ARG A 505 12.30 10.01 49.26
C ARG A 505 12.98 9.82 47.92
N MET A 506 12.58 10.63 46.95
CA MET A 506 13.05 10.61 45.58
C MET A 506 13.52 12.01 45.19
N SER A 507 14.75 12.12 44.69
CA SER A 507 15.36 13.37 44.22
C SER A 507 15.47 13.32 42.70
N VAL A 508 14.94 14.33 42.03
CA VAL A 508 14.74 14.33 40.58
C VAL A 508 15.36 15.57 39.96
N ARG A 509 16.13 15.37 38.88
CA ARG A 509 16.71 16.43 38.06
C ARG A 509 16.27 16.26 36.62
N GLN A 510 15.63 17.28 36.07
CA GLN A 510 15.25 17.33 34.66
C GLN A 510 16.15 18.28 33.87
N ASP A 511 16.58 17.86 32.69
CA ASP A 511 17.25 18.67 31.68
C ASP A 511 16.55 18.46 30.33
N GLY A 512 15.75 19.45 29.94
CA GLY A 512 14.85 19.34 28.79
C GLY A 512 13.87 18.18 28.94
N SER A 513 13.97 17.19 28.05
CA SER A 513 13.18 15.96 28.12
C SER A 513 13.85 14.84 28.92
N GLN A 514 15.13 14.96 29.29
CA GLN A 514 15.82 13.93 30.07
C GLN A 514 15.56 14.16 31.56
N VAL A 515 15.30 13.10 32.29
CA VAL A 515 15.17 13.13 33.74
C VAL A 515 16.06 12.06 34.33
N THR A 516 16.80 12.41 35.35
CA THR A 516 17.56 11.48 36.18
C THR A 516 17.17 11.69 37.64
N GLY A 517 17.34 10.65 38.45
CA GLY A 517 17.12 10.81 39.88
C GLY A 517 17.50 9.59 40.69
N THR A 518 17.30 9.73 41.99
CA THR A 518 17.56 8.68 42.99
C THR A 518 16.36 8.53 43.90
N TYR A 519 16.22 7.38 44.53
CA TYR A 519 15.26 7.15 45.60
C TYR A 519 15.83 6.22 46.68
N ASP A 520 15.37 6.36 47.92
CA ASP A 520 16.04 5.76 49.08
C ASP A 520 16.06 4.23 49.06
N PHE A 521 15.01 3.59 48.53
CA PHE A 521 14.90 2.13 48.58
C PHE A 521 16.04 1.46 47.79
N LYS A 522 16.92 0.78 48.55
CA LYS A 522 18.04 -0.02 48.04
C LYS A 522 18.99 0.75 47.11
N GLY A 523 19.24 2.02 47.44
CA GLY A 523 20.14 2.89 46.66
C GLY A 523 19.63 3.12 45.25
N GLY A 524 18.31 3.20 45.08
CA GLY A 524 17.61 3.29 43.82
C GLY A 524 18.05 4.48 42.99
N ARG A 525 18.26 4.25 41.69
CA ARG A 525 18.52 5.28 40.68
C ARG A 525 17.59 5.08 39.52
N PHE A 526 17.29 6.14 38.80
CA PHE A 526 16.51 6.05 37.57
C PHE A 526 16.90 7.13 36.57
N ASP A 527 16.67 6.83 35.31
CA ASP A 527 16.80 7.74 34.17
C ASP A 527 15.61 7.53 33.23
N GLY A 528 15.14 8.59 32.59
CA GLY A 528 13.94 8.54 31.76
C GLY A 528 13.70 9.79 30.94
N ASN A 529 12.65 9.75 30.12
CA ASN A 529 12.28 10.80 29.21
C ASN A 529 10.86 11.32 29.50
N VAL A 530 10.71 12.65 29.48
CA VAL A 530 9.42 13.35 29.64
C VAL A 530 8.79 13.60 28.27
N VAL A 531 7.54 13.21 28.13
CA VAL A 531 6.67 13.56 26.99
C VAL A 531 5.31 13.99 27.53
N GLY A 532 5.01 15.28 27.47
CA GLY A 532 3.82 15.85 28.10
C GLY A 532 3.93 15.78 29.63
N ASN A 533 2.99 15.10 30.28
CA ASN A 533 3.01 14.83 31.73
C ASN A 533 3.46 13.40 32.07
N MET A 534 4.05 12.68 31.12
CA MET A 534 4.50 11.30 31.32
C MET A 534 6.03 11.25 31.41
N LEU A 535 6.56 10.61 32.43
CA LEU A 535 7.98 10.27 32.56
C LEU A 535 8.13 8.75 32.43
N ARG A 536 8.94 8.30 31.47
CA ARG A 536 9.18 6.86 31.22
C ARG A 536 10.66 6.56 31.19
N GLY A 537 11.07 5.46 31.79
CA GLY A 537 12.49 5.20 31.94
C GLY A 537 12.85 3.85 32.52
N ARG A 538 14.09 3.76 32.97
CA ARG A 538 14.62 2.59 33.68
C ARG A 538 15.01 2.97 35.09
N TRP A 539 14.84 2.02 36.00
CA TRP A 539 15.34 2.12 37.37
C TRP A 539 16.35 1.00 37.64
N THR A 540 17.29 1.26 38.55
CA THR A 540 18.30 0.32 39.01
C THR A 540 18.40 0.40 40.53
N GLN A 541 18.46 -0.75 41.20
CA GLN A 541 18.71 -0.93 42.64
C GLN A 541 19.86 -1.94 42.80
N THR A 542 20.36 -2.11 44.03
CA THR A 542 21.38 -3.14 44.32
C THR A 542 20.92 -4.57 44.03
N ASN A 543 19.61 -4.83 44.02
CA ASN A 543 19.03 -6.18 43.84
C ASN A 543 18.22 -6.34 42.54
N GLY A 544 18.31 -5.40 41.59
CA GLY A 544 17.62 -5.53 40.31
C GLY A 544 17.51 -4.25 39.51
N SER A 545 16.97 -4.38 38.30
CA SER A 545 16.68 -3.27 37.42
C SER A 545 15.41 -3.53 36.60
N GLY A 546 14.83 -2.48 36.04
CA GLY A 546 13.57 -2.61 35.33
C GLY A 546 13.07 -1.32 34.72
N ARG A 547 11.83 -1.33 34.23
CA ARG A 547 11.17 -0.17 33.62
C ARG A 547 10.15 0.46 34.55
N PHE A 548 9.88 1.73 34.30
CA PHE A 548 8.80 2.46 34.94
C PHE A 548 8.09 3.42 33.96
N GLU A 549 6.83 3.71 34.24
CA GLU A 549 6.06 4.78 33.60
C GLU A 549 5.27 5.55 34.66
N PHE A 550 5.53 6.85 34.78
CA PHE A 550 4.88 7.76 35.73
C PHE A 550 4.12 8.86 35.00
N GLN A 551 2.93 9.17 35.50
CA GLN A 551 2.11 10.29 35.05
C GLN A 551 2.04 11.34 36.16
N LEU A 552 2.42 12.57 35.84
CA LEU A 552 2.28 13.72 36.71
C LEU A 552 0.84 14.22 36.71
N SER A 553 0.31 14.50 37.90
CA SER A 553 -1.01 15.13 38.08
C SER A 553 -1.03 16.53 37.46
N ALA A 554 -2.22 16.99 37.07
CA ALA A 554 -2.39 18.29 36.40
C ALA A 554 -1.91 19.48 37.26
N ASP A 555 -1.88 19.34 38.58
CA ASP A 555 -1.38 20.34 39.52
C ASP A 555 0.14 20.27 39.77
N GLY A 556 0.84 19.29 39.18
CA GLY A 556 2.29 19.11 39.33
C GLY A 556 2.74 18.65 40.73
N ARG A 557 1.81 18.31 41.62
CA ARG A 557 2.08 17.99 43.04
C ARG A 557 2.14 16.50 43.36
N SER A 558 1.71 15.64 42.45
CA SER A 558 1.75 14.19 42.63
C SER A 558 2.01 13.46 41.33
N PHE A 559 2.49 12.23 41.42
CA PHE A 559 2.53 11.33 40.29
C PHE A 559 1.94 9.97 40.66
N SER A 560 1.47 9.26 39.65
CA SER A 560 1.08 7.86 39.76
C SER A 560 1.56 7.09 38.55
N GLY A 561 1.89 5.83 38.72
CA GLY A 561 2.47 5.05 37.65
C GLY A 561 2.67 3.59 37.99
N ARG A 562 3.44 2.91 37.15
CA ARG A 562 3.74 1.49 37.28
C ARG A 562 5.23 1.23 37.07
N TRP A 563 5.70 0.13 37.62
CA TRP A 563 7.06 -0.36 37.43
C TRP A 563 7.07 -1.88 37.22
N GLY A 564 8.20 -2.43 36.78
CA GLY A 564 8.42 -3.88 36.73
C GLY A 564 9.85 -4.24 36.41
N TYR A 565 10.20 -5.52 36.56
CA TYR A 565 11.53 -6.05 36.28
C TYR A 565 11.74 -6.28 34.77
N GLY A 566 12.99 -6.12 34.32
CA GLY A 566 13.35 -6.25 32.90
C GLY A 566 12.58 -5.26 32.03
N GLU A 567 11.93 -5.75 30.98
CA GLU A 567 11.16 -4.92 30.02
C GLU A 567 9.67 -4.80 30.35
N THR A 568 9.21 -5.46 31.40
CA THR A 568 7.79 -5.54 31.79
C THR A 568 7.41 -4.48 32.83
N LEU A 569 6.12 -4.16 32.93
CA LEU A 569 5.55 -3.24 33.94
C LEU A 569 4.67 -3.98 34.96
N SER A 570 5.09 -5.18 35.35
CA SER A 570 4.35 -6.12 36.21
C SER A 570 4.68 -6.03 37.71
N GLY A 571 5.63 -5.18 38.10
CA GLY A 571 6.08 -5.02 39.49
C GLY A 571 5.09 -4.28 40.40
N GLY A 572 4.10 -3.59 39.82
CA GLY A 572 2.99 -2.97 40.55
C GLY A 572 2.92 -1.46 40.36
N ALA A 573 2.13 -0.82 41.22
CA ALA A 573 1.97 0.64 41.21
C ALA A 573 3.14 1.34 41.92
N TRP A 574 3.41 2.58 41.51
CA TRP A 574 4.32 3.49 42.18
C TRP A 574 3.74 4.90 42.12
N LYS A 575 3.55 5.50 43.28
CA LYS A 575 3.00 6.84 43.45
C LYS A 575 3.99 7.71 44.25
N GLY A 576 3.85 9.02 44.09
CA GLY A 576 4.57 9.98 44.91
C GLY A 576 3.93 11.35 44.94
N ARG A 577 4.32 12.16 45.92
CA ARG A 577 3.91 13.55 46.12
C ARG A 577 5.13 14.43 46.28
N ARG A 578 5.08 15.62 45.71
CA ARG A 578 6.15 16.61 45.82
C ARG A 578 6.29 17.07 47.28
N GLU A 579 7.52 17.20 47.77
CA GLU A 579 7.82 17.74 49.10
C GLU A 579 7.69 19.27 49.15
#